data_AF-A0AAV5QX98-F1
#
_entry.id   AF-A0AAV5QX98-F1
#
_cell.length_a   1.000
_cell.length_b   1.000
_cell.length_c   1.000
_cell.angle_alpha   90.00
_cell.angle_beta   90.00
_cell.angle_gamma   90.00
#
_symmetry.space_group_name_H-M   'P 1'
#
loop_
_entity.id
_entity.type
_entity.pdbx_description
1 polymer ?
#
loop_
_entity_poly.entity_id
_entity_poly.type
_entity_poly.pdbx_seq_one_letter_code
_entity_poly.pdbx_strand_id
1 'polypeptide(L)'
;MYASNRGNDPLDINILDNLQPIPQLSKTICIKDSKSLQTFLKISRNSLDDNLRSTIYSMLNHNEQNHESILKLINTDINSSSKSACNSLLEKLVYPEWEKRNHIIQYCKNQVDSISIDPTVEKDYIEFTNLSIEEKNNILRVDPYAYKNIEQRYNNANNEIIELKKLYSNEETIENIITNRSSDLMNDLCKINANDIKSQFIKYSKSLSH
;
A
#
# COMPACT_ATOMS: atom_id res chain seq x y z
N MET A 1 26.94 30.96 6.45
CA MET A 1 26.02 31.58 5.48
C MET A 1 26.13 30.82 4.17
N TYR A 2 25.27 29.83 3.96
CA TYR A 2 25.11 29.19 2.66
C TYR A 2 23.70 29.50 2.19
N ALA A 3 23.60 30.36 1.19
CA ALA A 3 22.36 30.69 0.53
C ALA A 3 21.97 29.50 -0.37
N SER A 4 20.95 28.74 0.03
CA SER A 4 20.31 27.79 -0.86
C SER A 4 19.45 28.57 -1.85
N ASN A 5 19.87 28.56 -3.12
CA ASN A 5 19.05 28.95 -4.26
C ASN A 5 17.75 28.14 -4.25
N ARG A 6 16.64 28.76 -3.84
CA ARG A 6 15.29 28.23 -4.05
C ARG A 6 14.95 28.45 -5.52
N GLY A 7 15.38 27.52 -6.35
CA GLY A 7 14.80 27.33 -7.67
C GLY A 7 13.35 26.88 -7.52
N ASN A 8 12.49 27.38 -8.39
CA ASN A 8 11.06 27.10 -8.49
C ASN A 8 10.80 25.58 -8.67
N ASP A 9 10.64 24.84 -7.58
CA ASP A 9 10.08 23.49 -7.63
C ASP A 9 8.56 23.61 -7.46
N PRO A 10 7.73 23.11 -8.39
CA PRO A 10 6.25 23.22 -8.33
C PRO A 10 5.59 22.47 -7.17
N LEU A 11 6.38 21.79 -6.35
CA LEU A 11 5.94 21.05 -5.19
C LEU A 11 6.24 21.90 -3.96
N ASP A 12 5.22 22.61 -3.48
CA ASP A 12 5.32 23.41 -2.27
C ASP A 12 5.90 22.57 -1.11
N ILE A 13 6.89 23.16 -0.45
CA ILE A 13 7.72 22.61 0.63
C ILE A 13 6.85 22.05 1.79
N ASN A 14 5.62 22.55 1.96
CA ASN A 14 4.69 22.13 3.03
C ASN A 14 4.15 20.69 2.90
N ILE A 15 4.10 20.11 1.69
CA ILE A 15 3.59 18.73 1.53
C ILE A 15 4.68 17.72 1.87
N LEU A 16 5.93 18.03 1.54
CA LEU A 16 7.09 17.19 1.81
C LEU A 16 7.38 17.09 3.31
N ASP A 17 7.09 18.15 4.07
CA ASP A 17 7.30 18.22 5.52
C ASP A 17 6.40 17.25 6.32
N ASN A 18 5.29 16.79 5.73
CA ASN A 18 4.38 15.81 6.36
C ASN A 18 4.67 14.36 5.96
N LEU A 19 5.63 14.13 5.05
CA LEU A 19 5.99 12.78 4.62
C LEU A 19 6.79 12.08 5.69
N GLN A 20 6.29 10.93 6.15
CA GLN A 20 6.99 10.16 7.16
C GLN A 20 8.21 9.46 6.55
N PRO A 21 9.38 9.50 7.21
CA PRO A 21 10.52 8.71 6.79
C PRO A 21 10.19 7.22 6.91
N ILE A 22 10.77 6.41 6.03
CA ILE A 22 10.60 4.96 6.07
C ILE A 22 11.12 4.45 7.42
N PRO A 23 10.32 3.73 8.21
CA PRO A 23 10.81 3.13 9.44
C PRO A 23 11.92 2.12 9.10
N GLN A 24 12.95 2.03 9.93
CA GLN A 24 14.01 1.04 9.73
C GLN A 24 13.43 -0.37 9.81
N LEU A 25 13.30 -1.03 8.66
CA LEU A 25 12.66 -2.33 8.56
C LEU A 25 13.46 -3.40 9.30
N SER A 26 12.77 -4.13 10.18
CA SER A 26 13.32 -5.28 10.89
C SER A 26 12.24 -6.31 11.14
N LYS A 27 12.63 -7.59 11.20
CA LYS A 27 11.72 -8.69 11.52
C LYS A 27 10.97 -8.47 12.83
N THR A 28 11.61 -7.83 13.82
CA THR A 28 10.99 -7.53 15.12
C THR A 28 9.83 -6.57 15.01
N ILE A 29 9.89 -5.58 14.11
CA ILE A 29 8.78 -4.63 13.92
C ILE A 29 7.58 -5.36 13.32
N CYS A 30 7.78 -6.23 12.32
CA CYS A 30 6.68 -6.96 11.70
C CYS A 30 6.01 -7.96 12.66
N ILE A 31 6.75 -8.57 13.58
CA ILE A 31 6.19 -9.60 14.46
C ILE A 31 5.69 -9.00 15.78
N LYS A 32 6.51 -8.20 16.44
CA LYS A 32 6.23 -7.70 17.80
C LYS A 32 5.53 -6.36 17.83
N ASP A 33 5.72 -5.54 16.79
CA ASP A 33 5.22 -4.15 16.76
C ASP A 33 4.41 -3.84 15.49
N SER A 34 3.48 -4.72 15.16
CA SER A 34 2.57 -4.57 14.02
C SER A 34 1.69 -3.31 14.13
N LYS A 35 1.42 -2.82 15.34
CA LYS A 35 0.62 -1.60 15.60
C LYS A 35 1.33 -0.33 15.15
N SER A 36 2.63 -0.20 15.40
CA SER A 36 3.40 0.94 14.91
C SER A 36 3.39 1.01 13.40
N LEU A 37 3.46 -0.14 12.74
CA LEU A 37 3.34 -0.22 11.29
C LEU A 37 1.95 0.22 10.79
N GLN A 38 0.87 -0.28 11.39
CA GLN A 38 -0.48 0.16 11.02
C GLN A 38 -0.66 1.67 11.20
N THR A 39 -0.05 2.21 12.26
CA THR A 39 -0.08 3.65 12.53
C THR A 39 0.67 4.42 11.44
N PHE A 40 1.86 3.97 11.05
CA PHE A 40 2.62 4.53 9.92
C PHE A 40 1.79 4.52 8.62
N LEU A 41 1.21 3.36 8.25
CA LEU A 41 0.40 3.22 7.04
C LEU A 41 -0.80 4.17 7.07
N LYS A 42 -1.48 4.26 8.21
CA LYS A 42 -2.62 5.18 8.40
C LYS A 42 -2.20 6.64 8.23
N ILE A 43 -1.08 7.06 8.83
CA ILE A 43 -0.60 8.44 8.73
C ILE A 43 -0.17 8.76 7.31
N SER A 44 0.60 7.88 6.65
CA SER A 44 1.02 8.07 5.25
C SER A 44 -0.18 8.22 4.30
N ARG A 45 -1.19 7.34 4.43
CA ARG A 45 -2.43 7.42 3.64
C ARG A 45 -3.20 8.73 3.90
N ASN A 46 -3.33 9.14 5.16
CA ASN A 46 -4.00 10.40 5.50
C ASN A 46 -3.24 11.63 4.97
N SER A 47 -1.91 11.61 5.03
CA SER A 47 -1.08 12.74 4.58
C SER A 47 -1.17 12.94 3.06
N LEU A 48 -1.26 11.85 2.29
CA LEU A 48 -1.24 11.92 0.83
C LEU A 48 -2.61 11.70 0.21
N ASP A 49 -3.18 10.50 0.39
CA ASP A 49 -4.32 10.01 -0.38
C ASP A 49 -5.65 10.65 0.05
N ASP A 50 -5.88 10.83 1.36
CA ASP A 50 -7.11 11.47 1.86
C ASP A 50 -7.16 12.97 1.51
N ASN A 51 -6.01 13.63 1.48
CA ASN A 51 -5.87 15.05 1.14
C ASN A 51 -5.53 15.29 -0.35
N LEU A 52 -5.50 14.24 -1.16
CA LEU A 52 -4.98 14.27 -2.53
C LEU A 52 -5.68 15.29 -3.42
N ARG A 53 -7.01 15.39 -3.29
CA ARG A 53 -7.83 16.37 -4.02
C ARG A 53 -7.41 17.81 -3.74
N SER A 54 -7.18 18.13 -2.47
CA SER A 54 -6.74 19.46 -2.04
C SER A 54 -5.34 19.76 -2.58
N THR A 55 -4.43 18.79 -2.49
CA THR A 55 -3.07 18.88 -3.03
C THR A 55 -3.06 19.18 -4.52
N ILE A 56 -3.88 18.47 -5.32
CA ILE A 56 -3.98 18.71 -6.77
C ILE A 56 -4.52 20.11 -7.04
N TYR A 57 -5.61 20.52 -6.40
CA TYR A 57 -6.17 21.85 -6.64
C TYR A 57 -5.20 22.96 -6.27
N SER A 58 -4.48 22.82 -5.14
CA SER A 58 -3.43 23.76 -4.76
C SER A 58 -2.38 23.89 -5.87
N MET A 59 -1.88 22.77 -6.38
CA MET A 59 -0.87 22.77 -7.45
C MET A 59 -1.38 23.31 -8.77
N LEU A 60 -2.63 23.00 -9.15
CA LEU A 60 -3.23 23.55 -10.37
C LEU A 60 -3.38 25.06 -10.25
N ASN A 61 -3.91 25.55 -9.12
CA ASN A 61 -4.11 26.98 -8.87
C ASN A 61 -2.76 27.75 -8.80
N HIS A 62 -1.71 27.18 -8.19
CA HIS A 62 -0.39 27.82 -8.12
C HIS A 62 0.29 27.94 -9.50
N ASN A 63 0.13 26.93 -10.37
CA ASN A 63 0.62 27.02 -11.74
C ASN A 63 -0.13 28.08 -12.56
N GLU A 64 -1.41 28.31 -12.26
CA GLU A 64 -2.19 29.40 -12.85
C GLU A 64 -1.79 30.79 -12.32
N GLN A 65 -1.34 30.93 -11.06
CA GLN A 65 -0.94 32.25 -10.54
C GLN A 65 0.37 32.78 -11.12
N ASN A 66 1.29 31.91 -11.54
CA ASN A 66 2.49 32.31 -12.27
C ASN A 66 2.20 32.70 -13.74
N HIS A 67 0.96 32.54 -14.21
CA HIS A 67 0.46 32.95 -15.52
C HIS A 67 -0.94 33.59 -15.37
N GLU A 68 -1.01 34.85 -14.92
CA GLU A 68 -2.23 35.69 -14.86
C GLU A 68 -3.58 34.95 -14.74
N SER A 69 -3.91 34.50 -13.51
CA SER A 69 -5.26 34.28 -12.95
C SER A 69 -6.42 34.07 -13.95
N ILE A 70 -6.77 32.81 -14.20
CA ILE A 70 -7.81 32.45 -15.16
C ILE A 70 -8.98 31.73 -14.48
N LEU A 71 -9.85 32.49 -13.80
CA LEU A 71 -11.27 32.11 -13.62
C LEU A 71 -12.04 32.04 -14.97
N LYS A 72 -11.34 31.90 -16.10
CA LYS A 72 -11.82 32.03 -17.49
C LYS A 72 -11.63 30.78 -18.37
N LEU A 73 -11.05 29.67 -17.88
CA LEU A 73 -10.67 28.52 -18.74
C LEU A 73 -11.12 27.16 -18.20
N ILE A 74 -12.27 27.11 -17.53
CA ILE A 74 -12.93 25.83 -17.21
C ILE A 74 -13.21 24.99 -18.49
N ASN A 75 -13.08 25.53 -19.71
CA ASN A 75 -13.48 24.82 -20.93
C ASN A 75 -12.54 24.77 -22.15
N THR A 76 -11.32 25.36 -22.22
CA THR A 76 -10.61 25.36 -23.54
C THR A 76 -9.14 24.95 -23.65
N ASP A 77 -8.24 25.04 -22.66
CA ASP A 77 -6.81 24.71 -22.91
C ASP A 77 -6.09 24.05 -21.71
N ILE A 78 -6.77 23.18 -20.98
CA ILE A 78 -6.22 22.48 -19.80
C ILE A 78 -5.17 21.40 -20.17
N ASN A 79 -4.96 21.07 -21.45
CA ASN A 79 -4.42 19.75 -21.82
C ASN A 79 -2.90 19.52 -21.67
N SER A 80 -2.04 20.55 -21.71
CA SER A 80 -0.58 20.34 -21.68
C SER A 80 0.07 20.70 -20.34
N SER A 81 -0.26 21.86 -19.76
CA SER A 81 0.34 22.34 -18.51
C SER A 81 -0.17 21.58 -17.28
N SER A 82 -1.48 21.33 -17.19
CA SER A 82 -2.07 20.55 -16.08
C SER A 82 -1.58 19.10 -16.08
N LYS A 83 -1.47 18.50 -17.28
CA LYS A 83 -0.96 17.14 -17.46
C LYS A 83 0.51 17.04 -17.03
N SER A 84 1.31 18.06 -17.33
CA SER A 84 2.71 18.15 -16.86
C SER A 84 2.81 18.25 -15.34
N ALA A 85 2.00 19.10 -14.70
CA ALA A 85 1.99 19.24 -13.24
C ALA A 85 1.54 17.96 -12.53
N CYS A 86 0.47 17.31 -13.02
CA CYS A 86 0.00 16.05 -12.47
C CYS A 86 1.00 14.90 -12.67
N ASN A 87 1.69 14.83 -13.82
CA ASN A 87 2.77 13.86 -14.01
C ASN A 87 3.90 14.09 -13.01
N SER A 88 4.31 15.35 -12.79
CA SER A 88 5.33 15.67 -11.79
C SER A 88 4.89 15.30 -10.37
N LEU A 89 3.62 15.52 -10.01
CA LEU A 89 3.05 15.10 -8.73
C LEU A 89 3.10 13.57 -8.59
N LEU A 90 2.74 12.84 -9.64
CA LEU A 90 2.78 11.38 -9.65
C LEU A 90 4.21 10.86 -9.42
N GLU A 91 5.17 11.34 -10.20
CA GLU A 91 6.55 10.85 -10.18
C GLU A 91 7.32 11.23 -8.91
N LYS A 92 7.12 12.45 -8.41
CA LYS A 92 7.91 12.97 -7.29
C LYS A 92 7.29 12.73 -5.91
N LEU A 93 5.98 12.48 -5.84
CA LEU A 93 5.27 12.33 -4.56
C LEU A 93 4.47 11.04 -4.47
N VAL A 94 3.54 10.81 -5.40
CA VAL A 94 2.57 9.72 -5.28
C VAL A 94 3.24 8.35 -5.41
N TYR A 95 4.02 8.12 -6.47
CA TYR A 95 4.69 6.84 -6.69
C TYR A 95 5.71 6.51 -5.60
N PRO A 96 6.58 7.44 -5.14
CA PRO A 96 7.46 7.18 -4.01
C PRO A 96 6.70 6.75 -2.75
N GLU A 97 5.62 7.44 -2.38
CA GLU A 97 4.87 7.11 -1.15
C GLU A 97 4.12 5.78 -1.26
N TRP A 98 3.49 5.51 -2.41
CA TRP A 98 2.87 4.20 -2.66
C TRP A 98 3.90 3.07 -2.58
N GLU A 99 5.08 3.28 -3.16
CA GLU A 99 6.15 2.27 -3.13
C GLU A 99 6.69 2.05 -1.72
N LYS A 100 6.86 3.12 -0.92
CA LYS A 100 7.25 2.97 0.50
C LYS A 100 6.28 2.07 1.25
N ARG A 101 4.97 2.31 1.12
CA ARG A 101 3.94 1.51 1.80
C ARG A 101 3.93 0.08 1.29
N ASN A 102 3.94 -0.11 -0.03
CA ASN A 102 3.96 -1.43 -0.64
C ASN A 102 5.20 -2.24 -0.22
N HIS A 103 6.39 -1.63 -0.25
CA HIS A 103 7.63 -2.26 0.17
C HIS A 103 7.55 -2.77 1.62
N ILE A 104 7.03 -1.96 2.53
CA ILE A 104 6.90 -2.35 3.95
C ILE A 104 5.89 -3.48 4.12
N ILE A 105 4.73 -3.40 3.46
CA ILE A 105 3.69 -4.45 3.51
C ILE A 105 4.26 -5.77 2.99
N GLN A 106 4.92 -5.77 1.84
CA GLN A 106 5.52 -6.96 1.24
C GLN A 106 6.67 -7.51 2.08
N TYR A 107 7.53 -6.64 2.62
CA TYR A 107 8.60 -7.05 3.52
C TYR A 107 8.03 -7.79 4.73
N CYS A 108 7.03 -7.21 5.42
CA CYS A 108 6.45 -7.85 6.58
C CYS A 108 5.69 -9.13 6.25
N LYS A 109 4.96 -9.17 5.14
CA LYS A 109 4.32 -10.40 4.64
C LYS A 109 5.34 -11.53 4.46
N ASN A 110 6.44 -11.25 3.75
CA ASN A 110 7.53 -12.21 3.55
C ASN A 110 8.18 -12.64 4.87
N GLN A 111 8.37 -11.71 5.82
CA GLN A 111 8.93 -12.05 7.14
C GLN A 111 8.01 -12.99 7.92
N VAL A 112 6.69 -12.75 7.89
CA VAL A 112 5.72 -13.62 8.57
C VAL A 112 5.61 -14.97 7.87
N ASP A 113 5.64 -15.01 6.54
CA ASP A 113 5.64 -16.26 5.78
C ASP A 113 6.91 -17.08 5.99
N SER A 114 8.04 -16.44 6.30
CA SER A 114 9.28 -17.11 6.68
C SER A 114 9.29 -17.74 8.08
N ILE A 115 8.30 -17.44 8.92
CA ILE A 115 8.22 -18.03 10.25
C ILE A 115 7.79 -19.48 10.09
N SER A 116 8.73 -20.39 10.33
CA SER A 116 8.45 -21.83 10.40
C SER A 116 7.51 -22.09 11.56
N ILE A 117 6.34 -22.62 11.22
CA ILE A 117 5.42 -23.25 12.15
C ILE A 117 6.05 -24.58 12.62
N ASP A 118 5.56 -25.15 13.73
CA ASP A 118 5.89 -26.54 14.08
C ASP A 118 5.56 -27.46 12.90
N PRO A 119 6.59 -28.04 12.24
CA PRO A 119 6.40 -28.78 10.99
C PRO A 119 5.53 -30.02 11.19
N THR A 120 5.39 -30.52 12.41
CA THR A 120 4.51 -31.67 12.71
C THR A 120 3.05 -31.25 12.70
N VAL A 121 2.73 -30.13 13.35
CA VAL A 121 1.35 -29.60 13.45
C VAL A 121 0.87 -29.06 12.10
N GLU A 122 1.75 -28.40 11.34
CA GLU A 122 1.43 -27.93 9.99
C GLU A 122 1.22 -29.10 9.03
N LYS A 123 2.08 -30.12 9.09
CA LYS A 123 1.93 -31.32 8.26
C LYS A 123 0.61 -32.04 8.54
N ASP A 124 0.28 -32.27 9.82
CA ASP A 124 -0.98 -32.91 10.21
C ASP A 124 -2.20 -32.15 9.67
N TYR A 125 -2.17 -30.82 9.73
CA TYR A 125 -3.24 -29.97 9.20
C TYR A 125 -3.33 -30.07 7.67
N ILE A 126 -2.21 -29.89 6.95
CA ILE A 126 -2.16 -29.96 5.48
C ILE A 126 -2.61 -31.33 4.98
N GLU A 127 -2.09 -32.40 5.58
CA GLU A 127 -2.45 -33.78 5.24
C GLU A 127 -3.95 -33.99 5.38
N PHE A 128 -4.53 -33.57 6.52
CA PHE A 128 -5.98 -33.65 6.73
C PHE A 128 -6.77 -32.82 5.71
N THR A 129 -6.33 -31.60 5.39
CA THR A 129 -7.04 -30.74 4.42
C THR A 129 -7.06 -31.34 3.01
N ASN A 130 -5.99 -32.03 2.62
CA ASN A 130 -5.83 -32.64 1.30
C ASN A 130 -6.58 -33.98 1.14
N LEU A 131 -7.08 -34.59 2.22
CA LEU A 131 -7.89 -35.80 2.14
C LEU A 131 -9.16 -35.60 1.31
N SER A 132 -9.54 -36.64 0.57
CA SER A 132 -10.81 -36.72 -0.13
C SER A 132 -11.99 -36.73 0.85
N ILE A 133 -13.19 -36.46 0.34
CA ILE A 133 -14.42 -36.46 1.14
C ILE A 133 -14.67 -37.85 1.77
N GLU A 134 -14.35 -38.92 1.05
CA GLU A 134 -14.53 -40.30 1.53
C GLU A 134 -13.56 -40.63 2.67
N GLU A 135 -12.29 -40.23 2.54
CA GLU A 135 -11.29 -40.40 3.59
C GLU A 135 -11.64 -39.59 4.84
N LYS A 136 -12.08 -38.34 4.68
CA LYS A 136 -12.57 -37.51 5.79
C LYS A 136 -13.76 -38.16 6.49
N ASN A 137 -14.71 -38.69 5.74
CA ASN A 137 -15.87 -39.40 6.30
C ASN A 137 -15.45 -40.66 7.08
N ASN A 138 -14.47 -41.41 6.59
CA ASN A 138 -13.94 -42.59 7.29
C ASN A 138 -13.27 -42.21 8.62
N ILE A 139 -12.49 -41.13 8.65
CA ILE A 139 -11.87 -40.62 9.88
C ILE A 139 -12.94 -40.15 10.87
N LEU A 140 -13.94 -39.40 10.41
CA LEU A 140 -15.02 -38.89 11.26
C LEU A 140 -15.93 -39.99 11.82
N ARG A 141 -15.99 -41.17 11.17
CA ARG A 141 -16.68 -42.36 11.70
C ARG A 141 -15.93 -43.01 12.86
N VAL A 142 -14.60 -42.88 12.90
CA VAL A 142 -13.75 -43.39 13.98
C VAL A 142 -13.68 -42.40 15.13
N ASP A 143 -13.49 -41.10 14.82
CA ASP A 143 -13.51 -40.00 15.79
C ASP A 143 -14.27 -38.79 15.20
N PRO A 144 -15.51 -38.52 15.68
CA PRO A 144 -16.31 -37.38 15.24
C PRO A 144 -15.65 -36.01 15.48
N TYR A 145 -14.66 -35.93 16.38
CA TYR A 145 -13.97 -34.69 16.73
C TYR A 145 -12.58 -34.56 16.11
N ALA A 146 -12.13 -35.53 15.32
CA ALA A 146 -10.79 -35.54 14.74
C ALA A 146 -10.44 -34.23 14.01
N TYR A 147 -11.36 -33.73 13.17
CA TYR A 147 -11.16 -32.47 12.44
C TYR A 147 -10.99 -31.28 13.40
N LYS A 148 -11.91 -31.14 14.36
CA LYS A 148 -11.90 -30.05 15.34
C LYS A 148 -10.62 -30.08 16.18
N ASN A 149 -10.16 -31.27 16.57
CA ASN A 149 -8.95 -31.44 17.35
C ASN A 149 -7.69 -31.05 16.55
N ILE A 150 -7.59 -31.45 15.27
CA ILE A 150 -6.48 -31.07 14.38
C ILE A 150 -6.49 -29.55 14.15
N GLU A 151 -7.64 -28.98 13.81
CA GLU A 151 -7.82 -27.55 13.61
C GLU A 151 -7.48 -26.74 14.87
N GLN A 152 -7.95 -27.17 16.04
CA GLN A 152 -7.68 -26.48 17.30
C GLN A 152 -6.21 -26.56 17.70
N ARG A 153 -5.53 -27.69 17.48
CA ARG A 153 -4.08 -27.81 17.70
C ARG A 153 -3.30 -26.88 16.78
N TYR A 154 -3.66 -26.84 15.50
CA TYR A 154 -3.05 -25.95 14.52
C TYR A 154 -3.25 -24.48 14.87
N ASN A 155 -4.48 -24.07 15.19
CA ASN A 155 -4.78 -22.70 15.59
C ASN A 155 -4.04 -22.33 16.87
N ASN A 156 -4.11 -23.14 17.92
CA ASN A 156 -3.43 -22.83 19.19
C ASN A 156 -1.91 -22.66 19.03
N ALA A 157 -1.27 -23.46 18.18
CA ALA A 157 0.16 -23.33 17.91
C ALA A 157 0.50 -22.07 17.10
N ASN A 158 -0.43 -21.57 16.28
CA ASN A 158 -0.15 -20.59 15.23
C ASN A 158 -1.02 -19.33 15.26
N ASN A 159 -1.85 -19.13 16.29
CA ASN A 159 -2.83 -18.04 16.34
C ASN A 159 -2.19 -16.68 16.04
N GLU A 160 -1.07 -16.36 16.70
CA GLU A 160 -0.36 -15.09 16.49
C GLU A 160 0.14 -14.93 15.04
N ILE A 161 0.69 -16.00 14.46
CA ILE A 161 1.20 -15.98 13.07
C ILE A 161 0.03 -15.84 12.09
N ILE A 162 -1.06 -16.58 12.30
CA ILE A 162 -2.27 -16.53 11.45
C ILE A 162 -2.89 -15.12 11.49
N GLU A 163 -2.98 -14.52 12.67
CA GLU A 163 -3.46 -13.15 12.83
C GLU A 163 -2.58 -12.14 12.09
N LEU A 164 -1.25 -12.27 12.18
CA LEU A 164 -0.31 -11.43 11.45
C LEU A 164 -0.42 -11.63 9.93
N LYS A 165 -0.51 -12.88 9.44
CA LYS A 165 -0.71 -13.17 8.00
C LYS A 165 -1.98 -12.51 7.48
N LYS A 166 -3.07 -12.62 8.24
CA LYS A 166 -4.35 -11.97 7.92
C LYS A 166 -4.23 -10.46 7.91
N LEU A 167 -3.56 -9.89 8.91
CA LEU A 167 -3.31 -8.45 9.02
C LEU A 167 -2.55 -7.91 7.81
N TYR A 168 -1.44 -8.55 7.40
CA TYR A 168 -0.66 -8.12 6.25
C TYR A 168 -1.37 -8.30 4.91
N SER A 169 -2.12 -9.39 4.74
CA SER A 169 -2.95 -9.60 3.55
C SER A 169 -4.08 -8.56 3.45
N ASN A 170 -4.63 -8.14 4.59
CA ASN A 170 -5.61 -7.08 4.63
C ASN A 170 -4.99 -5.71 4.31
N GLU A 171 -3.79 -5.40 4.83
CA GLU A 171 -3.08 -4.16 4.47
C GLU A 171 -2.74 -4.09 2.98
N GLU A 172 -2.34 -5.20 2.36
CA GLU A 172 -2.14 -5.30 0.91
C GLU A 172 -3.43 -5.02 0.13
N THR A 173 -4.56 -5.56 0.60
CA THR A 173 -5.88 -5.33 0.00
C THR A 173 -6.30 -3.87 0.13
N ILE A 174 -6.12 -3.27 1.31
CA ILE A 174 -6.39 -1.85 1.56
C ILE A 174 -5.53 -0.99 0.64
N GLU A 175 -4.23 -1.29 0.52
CA GLU A 175 -3.33 -0.52 -0.31
C GLU A 175 -3.79 -0.53 -1.77
N ASN A 176 -4.18 -1.68 -2.31
CA ASN A 176 -4.76 -1.76 -3.65
C ASN A 176 -6.03 -0.92 -3.79
N ILE A 177 -6.93 -0.93 -2.81
CA ILE A 177 -8.15 -0.09 -2.82
C ILE A 177 -7.77 1.40 -2.85
N ILE A 178 -6.82 1.83 -2.02
CA ILE A 178 -6.36 3.22 -1.96
C ILE A 178 -5.72 3.64 -3.29
N THR A 179 -4.77 2.86 -3.81
CA THR A 179 -4.14 3.10 -5.11
C THR A 179 -5.18 3.22 -6.24
N ASN A 180 -6.20 2.36 -6.25
CA ASN A 180 -7.27 2.44 -7.23
C ASN A 180 -8.07 3.75 -7.11
N ARG A 181 -8.54 4.08 -5.90
CA ARG A 181 -9.31 5.30 -5.65
C ARG A 181 -8.53 6.58 -5.98
N SER A 182 -7.27 6.63 -5.57
CA SER A 182 -6.39 7.76 -5.85
C SER A 182 -6.09 7.89 -7.35
N SER A 183 -5.93 6.77 -8.07
CA SER A 183 -5.80 6.78 -9.53
C SER A 183 -7.07 7.28 -10.24
N ASP A 184 -8.24 6.88 -9.76
CA ASP A 184 -9.52 7.32 -10.31
C ASP A 184 -9.73 8.83 -10.08
N LEU A 185 -9.39 9.32 -8.89
CA LEU A 185 -9.40 10.76 -8.57
C LEU A 185 -8.45 11.56 -9.49
N MET A 186 -7.27 11.03 -9.78
CA MET A 186 -6.32 11.63 -10.73
C MET A 186 -6.86 11.63 -12.15
N ASN A 187 -7.56 10.58 -12.55
CA ASN A 187 -8.21 10.54 -13.86
C ASN A 187 -9.27 11.64 -13.98
N ASP A 188 -10.07 11.85 -12.93
CA ASP A 188 -11.13 12.86 -12.94
C ASP A 188 -10.58 14.28 -13.03
N LEU A 189 -9.51 14.58 -12.29
CA LEU A 189 -8.94 15.93 -12.16
C LEU A 189 -7.88 16.25 -13.21
N CYS A 190 -6.99 15.30 -13.51
CA CYS A 190 -5.84 15.48 -14.40
C CYS A 190 -6.06 14.91 -15.81
N LYS A 191 -7.18 14.22 -16.07
CA LYS A 191 -7.49 13.57 -17.36
C LYS A 191 -6.42 12.57 -17.81
N ILE A 192 -5.77 11.91 -16.85
CA ILE A 192 -4.81 10.82 -17.08
C ILE A 192 -5.53 9.51 -16.80
N ASN A 193 -5.52 8.57 -17.75
CA ASN A 193 -6.20 7.29 -17.57
C ASN A 193 -5.69 6.56 -16.31
N ALA A 194 -6.60 6.15 -15.44
CA ALA A 194 -6.27 5.45 -14.19
C ALA A 194 -5.45 4.17 -14.41
N ASN A 195 -5.67 3.46 -15.52
CA ASN A 195 -4.88 2.27 -15.87
C ASN A 195 -3.45 2.61 -16.29
N ASP A 196 -3.25 3.78 -16.92
CA ASP A 196 -1.91 4.25 -17.28
C ASP A 196 -1.12 4.61 -16.03
N ILE A 197 -1.75 5.29 -15.06
CA ILE A 197 -1.14 5.63 -13.76
C ILE A 197 -0.65 4.37 -13.05
N LYS A 198 -1.51 3.36 -12.92
CA LYS A 198 -1.16 2.08 -12.30
C LYS A 198 -0.02 1.36 -13.06
N SER A 199 -0.09 1.38 -14.40
CA SER A 199 0.95 0.76 -15.24
C SER A 199 2.30 1.46 -15.09
N GLN A 200 2.31 2.78 -14.97
CA GLN A 200 3.53 3.55 -14.72
C GLN A 200 4.06 3.33 -13.30
N PHE A 201 3.19 3.23 -12.30
CA PHE A 201 3.59 2.86 -10.94
C PHE A 201 4.26 1.47 -10.90
N ILE A 202 3.73 0.49 -11.62
CA ILE A 202 4.36 -0.85 -11.74
C ILE A 202 5.75 -0.76 -12.41
N LYS A 203 5.94 0.14 -13.37
CA LYS A 203 7.28 0.36 -13.97
C LYS A 203 8.21 1.06 -13.00
N TYR A 204 7.71 2.05 -12.27
CA TYR A 204 8.46 2.79 -11.25
C TYR A 204 8.98 1.86 -10.15
N SER A 205 8.10 1.04 -9.56
CA SER A 205 8.48 0.06 -8.53
C SER A 205 9.55 -0.93 -9.02
N LYS A 206 9.41 -1.45 -10.26
CA LYS A 206 10.43 -2.30 -10.87
C LYS A 206 11.78 -1.59 -11.06
N SER A 207 11.78 -0.31 -11.41
CA SER A 207 13.02 0.45 -11.61
C SER A 207 13.84 0.65 -10.33
N LEU A 208 13.20 0.59 -9.16
CA LEU A 208 13.86 0.68 -7.85
C LEU A 208 14.41 -0.66 -7.36
N SER A 209 14.00 -1.77 -7.96
CA SER A 209 14.46 -3.13 -7.59
C SER A 209 15.77 -3.55 -8.27
N HIS A 210 16.38 -2.66 -9.06
CA HIS A 210 17.68 -2.81 -9.73
C HIS A 210 18.69 -1.82 -9.16
#